data_AF-A0A3M8EVL4-F1
#
_entry.id   AF-A0A3M8EVL4-F1
#
_cell.length_a   1.000
_cell.length_b   1.000
_cell.length_c   1.000
_cell.angle_alpha   90.00
_cell.angle_beta   90.00
_cell.angle_gamma   90.00
#
_symmetry.space_group_name_H-M   'P 1'
#
loop_
_entity.id
_entity.type
_entity.pdbx_description
1 polymer ?
#
loop_
_entity_poly.entity_id
_entity_poly.type
_entity_poly.pdbx_seq_one_letter_code
_entity_poly.pdbx_strand_id
1 'polypeptide(L)'
;MADKPALPFSLDMDRLLLDVNSQFNPLRPEFLLDFHVSGARDGFVYVSFALPEGMTRLFVSFLESMAGFFRLVDIKARSASAVVKAHDPARREKVEATHAEFRQEVCEIFDGLRGQGLDVKEAVKRTNSTLKARNHPWATFEVVQKVLRSTGRFRRQKGGY
;
A
#
# COMPACT_ATOMS: atom_id res chain seq x y z
N MET A 1 -39.87 52.00 -15.63
CA MET A 1 -38.51 51.76 -16.15
C MET A 1 -37.62 51.53 -14.95
N ALA A 2 -37.35 50.27 -14.62
CA ALA A 2 -36.51 49.92 -13.47
C ALA A 2 -35.04 49.93 -13.92
N ASP A 3 -34.25 50.73 -13.21
CA ASP A 3 -32.82 50.93 -13.42
C ASP A 3 -32.09 49.59 -13.17
N LYS A 4 -31.42 49.05 -14.19
CA LYS A 4 -30.60 47.84 -14.04
C LYS A 4 -29.32 48.26 -13.31
N PRO A 5 -28.95 47.64 -12.18
CA PRO A 5 -27.67 47.94 -11.55
C PRO A 5 -26.55 47.57 -12.52
N ALA A 6 -25.78 48.57 -12.94
CA ALA A 6 -24.60 48.38 -13.76
C ALA A 6 -23.63 47.49 -12.97
N LEU A 7 -23.28 46.33 -13.54
CA LEU A 7 -22.23 45.47 -12.99
C LEU A 7 -20.92 46.29 -12.97
N PRO A 8 -20.16 46.28 -11.86
CA PRO A 8 -19.02 47.18 -11.65
C PRO A 8 -17.80 46.93 -12.58
N PHE A 9 -17.90 45.97 -13.50
CA PHE A 9 -16.85 45.68 -14.48
C PHE A 9 -17.45 45.00 -15.73
N SER A 10 -17.06 45.47 -16.92
CA SER A 10 -17.35 44.80 -18.18
C SER A 10 -16.41 43.59 -18.33
N LEU A 11 -16.96 42.38 -18.15
CA LEU A 11 -16.22 41.14 -18.35
C LEU A 11 -16.18 40.78 -19.84
N ASP A 12 -14.98 40.67 -20.39
CA ASP A 12 -14.75 40.11 -21.72
C ASP A 12 -14.71 38.58 -21.63
N MET A 13 -15.89 37.96 -21.77
CA MET A 13 -16.11 36.52 -21.62
C MET A 13 -15.37 35.69 -22.67
N ASP A 14 -15.15 36.24 -23.87
CA ASP A 14 -14.50 35.54 -24.97
C ASP A 14 -12.99 35.39 -24.73
N ARG A 15 -12.38 36.42 -24.13
CA ARG A 15 -10.98 36.37 -23.69
C ARG A 15 -10.77 35.39 -22.54
N LEU A 16 -11.76 35.25 -21.65
CA LEU A 16 -11.70 34.33 -20.53
C LEU A 16 -11.71 32.88 -21.01
N LEU A 17 -12.66 32.47 -21.85
CA LEU A 17 -12.81 31.07 -22.29
C LEU A 17 -11.58 30.48 -23.01
N LEU A 18 -10.70 31.32 -23.57
CA LEU A 18 -9.54 30.90 -24.35
C LEU A 18 -8.26 30.69 -23.52
N ASP A 19 -8.19 31.17 -22.27
CA ASP A 19 -6.97 31.10 -21.44
C ASP A 19 -7.17 30.25 -20.16
N VAL A 20 -7.48 28.97 -20.37
CA VAL A 20 -7.70 27.96 -19.32
C VAL A 20 -6.53 27.86 -18.33
N ASN A 21 -5.30 28.17 -18.77
CA ASN A 21 -4.09 28.07 -17.94
C ASN A 21 -3.95 29.23 -16.94
N SER A 22 -4.69 30.33 -17.10
CA SER A 22 -4.57 31.51 -16.23
C SER A 22 -5.78 31.76 -15.32
N GLN A 23 -6.91 31.09 -15.58
CA GLN A 23 -8.16 31.24 -14.83
C GLN A 23 -8.10 30.72 -13.38
N PHE A 24 -7.26 29.72 -13.10
CA PHE A 24 -7.11 29.12 -11.77
C PHE A 24 -5.78 29.51 -11.11
N ASN A 25 -5.38 30.78 -11.23
CA ASN A 25 -4.28 31.31 -10.43
C ASN A 25 -4.84 32.12 -9.24
N PRO A 26 -4.97 31.50 -8.05
CA PRO A 26 -5.53 32.16 -6.86
C PRO A 26 -4.65 33.30 -6.32
N LEU A 27 -3.44 33.49 -6.86
CA LEU A 27 -2.53 34.56 -6.49
C LEU A 27 -2.69 35.81 -7.35
N ARG A 28 -3.62 35.82 -8.33
CA ARG A 28 -3.91 37.00 -9.14
C ARG A 28 -4.89 37.93 -8.41
N PRO A 29 -4.66 39.25 -8.42
CA PRO A 29 -5.58 40.22 -7.82
C PRO A 29 -6.95 40.27 -8.51
N GLU A 30 -7.08 39.72 -9.72
CA GLU A 30 -8.31 39.62 -10.52
C GLU A 30 -9.00 38.25 -10.37
N PHE A 31 -8.59 37.43 -9.40
CA PHE A 31 -9.18 36.12 -9.18
C PHE A 31 -10.61 36.25 -8.63
N LEU A 32 -11.60 35.99 -9.49
CA LEU A 32 -13.04 36.24 -9.24
C LEU A 32 -13.73 35.18 -8.35
N LEU A 33 -12.98 34.26 -7.76
CA LEU A 33 -13.53 33.17 -6.96
C LEU A 33 -13.41 33.54 -5.48
N ASP A 34 -14.51 34.01 -4.93
CA ASP A 34 -14.62 34.27 -3.49
C ASP A 34 -14.98 32.96 -2.79
N PHE A 35 -14.26 32.65 -1.71
CA PHE A 35 -14.50 31.44 -0.93
C PHE A 35 -14.49 31.75 0.55
N HIS A 36 -15.42 31.12 1.27
CA HIS A 36 -15.55 31.25 2.71
C HIS A 36 -15.47 29.87 3.36
N VAL A 37 -14.64 29.75 4.40
CA VAL A 37 -14.55 28.54 5.22
C VAL A 37 -15.16 28.84 6.57
N SER A 38 -16.18 28.08 6.95
CA SER A 38 -16.78 28.16 8.28
C SER A 38 -16.65 26.82 9.01
N GLY A 39 -16.35 26.88 10.30
CA GLY A 39 -16.25 25.68 11.14
C GLY A 39 -17.62 25.03 11.33
N ALA A 40 -17.67 23.70 11.30
CA ALA A 40 -18.83 22.90 11.65
C ALA A 40 -18.54 22.07 12.92
N ARG A 41 -19.60 21.48 13.52
CA ARG A 41 -19.45 20.61 14.71
C ARG A 41 -18.68 19.34 14.34
N ASP A 42 -18.10 18.67 15.35
CA ASP A 42 -17.42 17.37 15.21
C ASP A 42 -16.19 17.37 14.28
N GLY A 43 -15.50 18.51 14.16
CA GLY A 43 -14.29 18.64 13.35
C GLY A 43 -14.53 18.74 11.84
N PHE A 44 -15.78 18.94 11.43
CA PHE A 44 -16.12 19.23 10.04
C PHE A 44 -15.93 20.72 9.72
N VAL A 45 -15.82 21.06 8.43
CA VAL A 45 -15.79 22.44 7.93
C VAL A 45 -16.71 22.56 6.72
N TYR A 46 -17.40 23.69 6.60
CA TYR A 46 -18.09 24.08 5.38
C TYR A 46 -17.17 24.96 4.55
N VAL A 47 -17.11 24.69 3.26
CA VAL A 47 -16.42 25.52 2.28
C VAL A 47 -17.45 25.98 1.27
N SER A 48 -17.69 27.29 1.21
CA SER A 48 -18.64 27.92 0.30
C SER A 48 -17.88 28.68 -0.78
N PHE A 49 -18.29 28.50 -2.03
CA PHE A 49 -17.72 29.18 -3.20
C PHE A 49 -18.78 30.08 -3.82
N ALA A 50 -18.47 31.37 -4.01
CA ALA A 50 -19.28 32.28 -4.81
C ALA A 50 -18.66 32.38 -6.22
N LEU A 51 -19.47 32.07 -7.23
CA LEU A 51 -19.01 31.95 -8.62
C LEU A 51 -19.87 32.83 -9.53
N PRO A 52 -19.27 33.52 -10.52
CA PRO A 52 -20.01 34.13 -11.60
C PRO A 52 -20.83 33.09 -12.37
N GLU A 53 -22.03 33.46 -12.81
CA GLU A 53 -23.01 32.56 -13.46
C GLU A 53 -22.39 31.74 -14.62
N GLY A 54 -21.51 32.36 -15.41
CA GLY A 54 -20.82 31.72 -16.54
C GLY A 54 -19.71 30.74 -16.19
N MET A 55 -19.19 30.76 -14.95
CA MET A 55 -18.09 29.88 -14.50
C MET A 55 -18.58 28.56 -13.88
N THR A 56 -19.88 28.42 -13.67
CA THR A 56 -20.49 27.21 -13.08
C THR A 56 -20.12 25.93 -13.82
N ARG A 57 -20.07 25.95 -15.17
CA ARG A 57 -19.67 24.79 -15.98
C ARG A 57 -18.21 24.38 -15.76
N LEU A 58 -17.31 25.36 -15.72
CA LEU A 58 -15.87 25.13 -15.49
C LEU A 58 -15.61 24.66 -14.06
N PHE A 59 -16.36 25.18 -13.09
CA PHE A 59 -16.28 24.76 -11.70
C PHE A 59 -16.71 23.30 -11.51
N VAL A 60 -17.75 22.83 -12.21
CA VAL A 60 -18.15 21.41 -12.18
C VAL A 60 -17.03 20.53 -12.73
N SER A 61 -16.44 20.87 -13.88
CA SER A 61 -15.31 20.12 -14.42
C SER A 61 -14.08 20.14 -13.51
N PHE A 62 -13.85 21.25 -12.80
CA PHE A 62 -12.80 21.36 -11.78
C PHE A 62 -13.07 20.43 -10.59
N LEU A 63 -14.30 20.38 -10.07
CA LEU A 63 -14.69 19.48 -8.99
C LEU A 63 -14.55 18.00 -9.41
N GLU A 64 -14.89 17.66 -10.65
CA GLU A 64 -14.68 16.31 -11.19
C GLU A 64 -13.19 15.94 -11.22
N SER A 65 -12.33 16.87 -11.65
CA SER A 65 -10.88 16.69 -11.63
C SER A 65 -10.34 16.51 -10.20
N MET A 66 -10.79 17.33 -9.25
CA MET A 66 -10.42 17.22 -7.84
C MET A 66 -10.89 15.91 -7.22
N ALA A 67 -12.08 15.42 -7.56
CA ALA A 67 -12.56 14.12 -7.11
C ALA A 67 -11.65 12.98 -7.59
N GLY A 68 -11.18 13.05 -8.84
CA GLY A 68 -10.17 12.11 -9.37
C GLY A 68 -8.84 12.19 -8.61
N PHE A 69 -8.37 13.42 -8.35
CA PHE A 69 -7.14 13.66 -7.59
C PHE A 69 -7.22 13.10 -6.17
N PHE A 70 -8.29 13.39 -5.41
CA PHE A 70 -8.42 12.90 -4.04
C PHE A 70 -8.52 11.37 -3.95
N ARG A 71 -9.16 10.71 -4.92
CA ARG A 71 -9.15 9.24 -5.00
C ARG A 71 -7.73 8.71 -5.17
N LEU A 72 -6.93 9.33 -6.03
CA LEU A 72 -5.54 8.94 -6.23
C LEU A 72 -4.69 9.18 -4.98
N VAL A 73 -4.90 10.30 -4.29
CA VAL A 73 -4.23 10.60 -3.02
C VAL A 73 -4.62 9.60 -1.93
N ASP A 74 -5.90 9.22 -1.80
CA ASP A 74 -6.35 8.20 -0.84
C ASP A 74 -5.69 6.84 -1.13
N ILE A 75 -5.64 6.42 -2.40
CA ILE A 75 -4.92 5.19 -2.80
C ILE A 75 -3.45 5.26 -2.40
N LYS A 76 -2.78 6.39 -2.68
CA LYS A 76 -1.38 6.59 -2.29
C LYS A 76 -1.20 6.60 -0.78
N ALA A 77 -2.06 7.28 -0.02
CA ALA A 77 -2.01 7.33 1.44
C ALA A 77 -2.18 5.95 2.07
N ARG A 78 -3.11 5.13 1.55
CA ARG A 78 -3.29 3.73 1.97
C ARG A 78 -2.06 2.89 1.66
N SER A 79 -1.47 3.05 0.48
CA SER A 79 -0.24 2.33 0.10
C SER A 79 0.95 2.72 1.00
N ALA A 80 1.14 4.01 1.28
CA ALA A 80 2.19 4.50 2.18
C ALA A 80 1.98 3.96 3.60
N SER A 81 0.75 3.98 4.11
CA SER A 81 0.39 3.40 5.41
C SER A 81 0.65 1.89 5.48
N ALA A 82 0.40 1.17 4.38
CA ALA A 82 0.67 -0.27 4.29
C ALA A 82 2.18 -0.58 4.29
N VAL A 83 2.98 0.22 3.58
CA VAL A 83 4.45 0.11 3.58
C VAL A 83 5.01 0.37 4.98
N VAL A 84 4.52 1.38 5.68
CA VAL A 84 4.91 1.67 7.07
C VAL A 84 4.53 0.52 8.01
N LYS A 85 3.31 -0.02 7.90
CA LYS A 85 2.89 -1.21 8.68
C LYS A 85 3.72 -2.46 8.38
N ALA A 86 4.14 -2.65 7.13
CA ALA A 86 4.99 -3.78 6.73
C ALA A 86 6.42 -3.67 7.28
N HIS A 87 6.83 -2.48 7.74
CA HIS A 87 8.15 -2.19 8.30
C HIS A 87 8.24 -2.24 9.82
N ASP A 88 7.23 -2.77 10.54
CA ASP A 88 7.33 -3.02 11.98
C ASP A 88 8.45 -4.05 12.26
N PRO A 89 9.62 -3.62 12.77
CA PRO A 89 10.81 -4.48 12.88
C PRO A 89 10.59 -5.62 13.87
N ALA A 90 9.81 -5.38 14.94
CA ALA A 90 9.53 -6.37 15.98
C ALA A 90 8.68 -7.54 15.46
N ARG A 91 7.86 -7.33 14.42
CA ARG A 91 7.08 -8.43 13.80
C ARG A 91 7.95 -9.27 12.87
N ARG A 92 8.90 -8.65 12.16
CA ARG A 92 9.83 -9.36 11.29
C ARG A 92 10.77 -10.25 12.10
N GLU A 93 11.31 -9.76 13.21
CA GLU A 93 12.19 -10.54 14.10
C GLU A 93 11.49 -11.79 14.66
N LYS A 94 10.22 -11.67 15.09
CA LYS A 94 9.46 -12.84 15.59
C LYS A 94 9.19 -13.88 14.51
N VAL A 95 8.85 -13.43 13.30
CA VAL A 95 8.61 -14.33 12.17
C VAL A 95 9.92 -15.01 11.75
N GLU A 96 11.03 -14.27 11.69
CA GLU A 96 12.34 -14.84 11.38
C GLU A 96 12.83 -15.83 12.46
N ALA A 97 12.61 -15.53 13.74
CA ALA A 97 12.93 -16.43 14.85
C ALA A 97 12.18 -17.77 14.74
N THR A 98 10.86 -17.72 14.54
CA THR A 98 10.05 -18.95 14.37
C THR A 98 10.45 -19.73 13.12
N HIS A 99 10.86 -19.06 12.03
CA HIS A 99 11.40 -19.73 10.86
C HIS A 99 12.78 -20.36 11.13
N ALA A 100 13.64 -19.73 11.95
CA ALA A 100 14.94 -20.26 12.31
C ALA A 100 14.81 -21.50 13.22
N GLU A 101 13.94 -21.44 14.22
CA GLU A 101 13.61 -22.56 15.11
C GLU A 101 13.10 -23.77 14.31
N PHE A 102 12.15 -23.55 13.40
CA PHE A 102 11.65 -24.62 12.53
C PHE A 102 12.76 -25.23 11.66
N ARG A 103 13.66 -24.40 11.11
CA ARG A 103 14.80 -24.91 10.32
C ARG A 103 15.72 -25.78 11.15
N GLN A 104 15.99 -25.39 12.39
CA GLN A 104 16.83 -26.14 13.31
C GLN A 104 16.19 -27.48 13.66
N GLU A 105 14.90 -27.48 14.05
CA GLU A 105 14.16 -28.70 14.40
C GLU A 105 14.13 -29.70 13.22
N VAL A 106 13.89 -29.23 11.99
CA VAL A 106 13.91 -30.07 10.79
C VAL A 106 15.29 -30.71 10.58
N CYS A 107 16.37 -29.94 10.79
CA CYS A 107 17.74 -30.45 10.62
C CYS A 107 18.12 -31.45 11.71
N GLU A 108 17.76 -31.20 12.96
CA GLU A 108 18.04 -32.11 14.09
C GLU A 108 17.35 -33.46 13.91
N ILE A 109 16.07 -33.46 13.53
CA ILE A 109 15.32 -34.71 13.26
C ILE A 109 15.96 -35.45 12.07
N PHE A 110 16.32 -34.74 11.00
CA PHE A 110 16.92 -35.35 9.82
C PHE A 110 18.31 -35.94 10.10
N ASP A 111 19.16 -35.22 10.83
CA ASP A 111 20.50 -35.68 11.20
C ASP A 111 20.45 -36.89 12.13
N GLY A 112 19.51 -36.92 13.08
CA GLY A 112 19.26 -38.09 13.92
C GLY A 112 18.88 -39.33 13.11
N LEU A 113 18.02 -39.16 12.10
CA LEU A 113 17.63 -40.25 11.19
C LEU A 113 18.77 -40.67 10.26
N ARG A 114 19.61 -39.73 9.82
CA ARG A 114 20.82 -40.03 9.04
C ARG A 114 21.87 -40.78 9.86
N GLY A 115 22.04 -40.44 11.14
CA GLY A 115 22.92 -41.13 12.08
C GLY A 115 22.49 -42.58 12.36
N GLN A 116 21.20 -42.87 12.23
CA GLN A 116 20.64 -44.24 12.29
C GLN A 116 20.84 -45.04 10.99
N GLY A 117 21.54 -44.49 9.99
CA GLY A 117 21.86 -45.18 8.74
C GLY A 117 20.73 -45.19 7.70
N LEU A 118 19.65 -44.42 7.90
CA LEU A 118 18.56 -44.34 6.92
C LEU A 118 19.00 -43.63 5.63
N ASP A 119 18.48 -44.13 4.50
CA ASP A 119 18.66 -43.47 3.21
C ASP A 119 18.05 -42.07 3.24
N VAL A 120 18.63 -41.15 2.47
CA VAL A 120 18.22 -39.75 2.39
C VAL A 120 16.73 -39.63 2.07
N LYS A 121 16.19 -40.45 1.17
CA LYS A 121 14.77 -40.41 0.81
C LYS A 121 13.87 -40.86 1.97
N GLU A 122 14.29 -41.85 2.73
CA GLU A 122 13.53 -42.37 3.88
C GLU A 122 13.61 -41.42 5.08
N ALA A 123 14.76 -40.82 5.31
CA ALA A 123 14.97 -39.79 6.32
C ALA A 123 14.04 -38.58 6.08
N VAL A 124 13.95 -38.05 4.86
CA VAL A 124 13.03 -36.93 4.54
C VAL A 124 11.56 -37.32 4.78
N LYS A 125 11.15 -38.52 4.37
CA LYS A 125 9.78 -39.00 4.60
C LYS A 125 9.45 -39.11 6.09
N ARG A 126 10.37 -39.68 6.88
CA ARG A 126 10.21 -39.80 8.34
C ARG A 126 10.21 -38.43 9.02
N THR A 127 11.12 -37.52 8.66
CA THR A 127 11.12 -36.14 9.18
C THR A 127 9.77 -35.45 8.95
N ASN A 128 9.22 -35.54 7.73
CA ASN A 128 7.89 -34.99 7.44
C ASN A 128 6.78 -35.66 8.27
N SER A 129 6.81 -36.99 8.42
CA SER A 129 5.85 -37.70 9.26
C SER A 129 5.92 -37.27 10.73
N THR A 130 7.13 -37.06 11.27
CA THR A 130 7.33 -36.58 12.64
C THR A 130 6.83 -35.15 12.83
N LEU A 131 7.08 -34.26 11.87
CA LEU A 131 6.58 -32.88 11.90
C LEU A 131 5.05 -32.81 11.75
N LYS A 132 4.46 -33.70 10.96
CA LYS A 132 3.00 -33.85 10.87
C LYS A 132 2.38 -34.38 12.16
N ALA A 133 3.03 -35.34 12.82
CA ALA A 133 2.58 -35.84 14.12
C ALA A 133 2.60 -34.75 15.21
N ARG A 134 3.46 -33.73 15.06
CA ARG A 134 3.52 -32.53 15.90
C ARG A 134 2.57 -31.41 15.47
N ASN A 135 1.75 -31.61 14.44
CA ASN A 135 0.86 -30.60 13.85
C ASN A 135 1.56 -29.28 13.47
N HIS A 136 2.80 -29.34 12.96
CA HIS A 136 3.49 -28.13 12.54
C HIS A 136 2.81 -27.51 11.30
N PRO A 137 2.47 -26.21 11.27
CA PRO A 137 1.76 -25.56 10.17
C PRO A 137 2.50 -25.60 8.82
N TRP A 138 3.80 -25.93 8.83
CA TRP A 138 4.68 -25.99 7.67
C TRP A 138 5.17 -27.43 7.38
N ALA A 139 4.53 -28.45 7.96
CA ALA A 139 4.85 -29.86 7.77
C ALA A 139 4.40 -30.40 6.40
N THR A 140 4.90 -29.79 5.33
CA THR A 140 4.75 -30.30 3.96
C THR A 140 6.07 -30.85 3.47
N PHE A 141 6.00 -31.91 2.65
CA PHE A 141 7.19 -32.60 2.14
C PHE A 141 8.11 -31.65 1.38
N GLU A 142 7.53 -30.76 0.56
CA GLU A 142 8.26 -29.79 -0.24
C GLU A 142 9.00 -28.75 0.61
N VAL A 143 8.36 -28.26 1.68
CA VAL A 143 8.98 -27.28 2.58
C VAL A 143 10.15 -27.91 3.32
N VAL A 144 9.98 -29.12 3.85
CA VAL A 144 11.06 -29.88 4.52
C VAL A 144 12.23 -30.14 3.55
N GLN A 145 11.93 -30.57 2.31
CA GLN A 145 12.95 -30.81 1.30
C GLN A 145 13.68 -29.53 0.90
N LYS A 146 12.96 -28.41 0.76
CA LYS A 146 13.54 -27.10 0.43
C LYS A 146 14.45 -26.60 1.56
N VAL A 147 14.02 -26.75 2.82
CA VAL A 147 14.82 -26.40 4.01
C VAL A 147 16.11 -27.21 4.03
N LEU A 148 16.01 -28.54 3.94
CA LEU A 148 17.18 -29.43 3.95
C LEU A 148 18.14 -29.21 2.75
N ARG A 149 17.62 -28.78 1.59
CA ARG A 149 18.44 -28.35 0.44
C ARG A 149 19.16 -27.03 0.72
N SER A 150 18.45 -26.06 1.29
CA SER A 150 19.03 -24.76 1.62
C SER A 150 20.11 -24.85 2.71
N THR A 151 20.01 -25.80 3.63
CA THR A 151 21.02 -26.06 4.66
C THR A 151 22.16 -26.98 4.19
N GLY A 152 22.18 -27.37 2.91
CA GLY A 152 23.29 -28.12 2.32
C GLY A 152 23.32 -29.62 2.66
N ARG A 153 22.31 -30.16 3.37
CA ARG A 153 22.28 -31.55 3.84
C ARG A 153 22.07 -32.61 2.75
N PHE A 154 21.79 -32.17 1.52
CA PHE A 154 21.76 -33.02 0.33
C PHE A 154 23.07 -33.02 -0.48
N ARG A 155 24.09 -32.23 -0.10
CA ARG A 155 25.38 -32.30 -0.78
C ARG A 155 26.05 -33.62 -0.41
N ARG A 156 26.35 -34.45 -1.42
CA ARG A 156 27.22 -35.64 -1.27
C ARG A 156 28.48 -35.21 -0.50
N GLN A 157 28.76 -35.85 0.63
CA GLN A 157 30.10 -35.81 1.24
C GLN A 157 31.09 -36.28 0.16
N LYS A 158 31.86 -35.33 -0.36
CA LYS A 158 32.98 -35.62 -1.25
C LYS A 158 34.19 -35.81 -0.35
N GLY A 159 34.39 -37.03 0.16
CA GLY A 159 35.57 -37.39 0.95
C GLY A 159 35.32 -38.50 1.96
N GLY A 160 36.00 -39.63 1.77
CA GLY A 160 36.02 -40.79 2.66
C GLY A 160 36.37 -42.06 1.92
N TYR A 161 37.61 -42.13 1.40
CA TYR A 161 38.31 -43.41 1.15
C TYR A 161 38.63 -44.08 2.48
#